data_AF-A0A3D2SCX6-F1
#
_entry.id   AF-A0A3D2SCX6-F1
#
_cell.length_a   1.000
_cell.length_b   1.000
_cell.length_c   1.000
_cell.angle_alpha   90.00
_cell.angle_beta   90.00
_cell.angle_gamma   90.00
#
_symmetry.space_group_name_H-M   'P 1'
#
loop_
_entity.id
_entity.type
_entity.pdbx_description
1 polymer ?
#
loop_
_entity_poly.entity_id
_entity_poly.type
_entity_poly.pdbx_seq_one_letter_code
_entity_poly.pdbx_strand_id
1 'polypeptide(L)'
;MKAFCFFSLLVSTVLLSSCAQFIPVSKFAKGQELLGISKELFLAQYGMPYSQDAYYTPDSVMEERLFYIERLYNGDWHVLTTRFTFRDSILVKQEMYKDQSIYDTYKSNEKKE
;
A
#
# COMPACT_ATOMS: atom_id res chain seq x y z
N MET A 1 3.31 2.08 55.49
CA MET A 1 2.41 2.67 54.46
C MET A 1 3.14 3.38 53.30
N LYS A 2 4.47 3.61 53.33
CA LYS A 2 5.18 4.27 52.21
C LYS A 2 5.63 3.31 51.07
N ALA A 3 5.88 2.04 51.38
CA ALA A 3 6.39 1.06 50.41
C ALA A 3 5.34 0.55 49.39
N PHE A 4 4.06 0.53 49.76
CA PHE A 4 2.98 0.07 48.88
C PHE A 4 2.73 1.03 47.71
N CYS A 5 2.90 2.34 47.93
CA CYS A 5 2.76 3.34 46.88
C CYS A 5 3.85 3.23 45.81
N PHE A 6 5.09 2.89 46.19
CA PHE A 6 6.19 2.72 45.23
C PHE A 6 5.97 1.54 44.28
N PHE A 7 5.42 0.43 44.79
CA PHE A 7 5.12 -0.74 43.96
C PHE A 7 3.96 -0.47 42.98
N SER A 8 2.93 0.26 43.44
CA SER A 8 1.81 0.68 42.59
C SER A 8 2.23 1.64 41.48
N LEU A 9 3.20 2.52 41.73
CA LEU A 9 3.69 3.50 40.75
C LEU A 9 4.56 2.84 39.67
N LEU A 10 5.30 1.78 40.02
CA LEU A 10 6.14 1.00 39.11
C LEU A 10 5.33 0.12 38.14
N VAL A 11 4.16 -0.38 38.56
CA VAL A 11 3.29 -1.20 37.69
C VAL A 11 2.57 -0.34 36.64
N SER A 12 2.17 0.89 37.00
CA SER A 12 1.51 1.81 36.06
C SER A 12 2.43 2.34 34.96
N THR A 13 3.74 2.48 35.19
CA THR A 13 4.69 2.96 34.17
C THR A 13 5.01 1.91 33.11
N VAL A 14 4.99 0.62 33.46
CA VAL A 14 5.23 -0.48 32.51
C VAL A 14 4.09 -0.61 31.50
N LEU A 15 2.83 -0.37 31.91
CA LEU A 15 1.65 -0.48 31.04
C LEU A 15 1.49 0.66 30.02
N LEU A 16 2.17 1.80 30.21
CA LEU A 16 2.06 2.98 29.35
C LEU A 16 3.11 3.05 28.23
N SER A 17 4.01 2.06 28.15
CA SER A 17 5.19 2.12 27.27
C SER A 17 5.08 1.32 25.97
N SER A 18 4.00 0.57 25.73
CA SER A 18 3.82 -0.16 24.47
C SER A 18 3.01 0.64 23.44
N CYS A 19 3.51 1.81 23.03
CA CYS A 19 3.11 2.36 21.74
C CYS A 19 3.92 1.62 20.68
N ALA A 20 3.42 0.46 20.23
CA ALA A 20 4.02 -0.26 19.13
C ALA A 20 3.99 0.68 17.91
N GLN A 21 5.16 1.15 17.48
CA GLN A 21 5.29 1.94 16.27
C GLN A 21 4.93 1.03 15.09
N PHE A 22 3.70 1.16 14.59
CA PHE A 22 3.29 0.47 13.37
C PHE A 22 4.10 1.04 12.20
N ILE A 23 5.01 0.24 11.65
CA ILE A 23 5.65 0.55 10.38
C ILE A 23 4.61 0.29 9.29
N PRO A 24 4.13 1.31 8.56
CA PRO A 24 3.12 1.11 7.54
C PRO A 24 3.71 0.28 6.39
N VAL A 25 3.19 -0.94 6.22
CA VAL A 25 3.52 -1.81 5.09
C VAL A 25 2.49 -1.59 3.97
N SER A 26 2.93 -1.77 2.72
CA SER A 26 2.02 -1.70 1.56
C SER A 26 0.86 -2.68 1.73
N LYS A 27 -0.36 -2.23 1.43
CA LYS A 27 -1.55 -3.10 1.42
C LYS A 27 -1.46 -4.19 0.35
N PHE A 28 -0.53 -4.04 -0.60
CA PHE A 28 -0.24 -4.97 -1.68
C PHE A 28 1.01 -5.82 -1.44
N ALA A 29 1.68 -5.69 -0.28
CA ALA A 29 2.89 -6.43 0.05
C ALA A 29 2.70 -7.96 0.02
N LYS A 30 1.49 -8.46 0.25
CA LYS A 30 1.13 -9.89 0.19
C LYS A 30 0.56 -10.34 -1.16
N GLY A 31 0.46 -9.45 -2.15
CA GLY A 31 -0.47 -9.64 -3.26
C GLY A 31 -0.10 -10.68 -4.32
N GLN A 32 1.07 -11.33 -4.25
CA GLN A 32 1.31 -12.53 -5.08
C GLN A 32 0.34 -13.68 -4.75
N GLU A 33 -0.22 -13.71 -3.54
CA GLU A 33 -1.25 -14.68 -3.14
C GLU A 33 -2.62 -14.41 -3.79
N LEU A 34 -2.80 -13.25 -4.45
CA LEU A 34 -4.06 -12.84 -5.07
C LEU A 34 -4.15 -13.21 -6.55
N LEU A 35 -3.13 -13.84 -7.14
CA LEU A 35 -3.21 -14.29 -8.53
C LEU A 35 -4.40 -15.24 -8.71
N GLY A 36 -5.16 -15.04 -9.78
CA GLY A 36 -6.36 -15.83 -10.09
C GLY A 36 -7.68 -15.24 -9.59
N ILE A 37 -7.69 -14.17 -8.78
CA ILE A 37 -8.97 -13.55 -8.38
C ILE A 37 -9.59 -12.74 -9.52
N SER A 38 -10.91 -12.61 -9.50
CA SER A 38 -11.62 -11.78 -10.48
C SER A 38 -11.41 -10.29 -10.22
N LYS A 39 -11.46 -9.49 -11.28
CA LYS A 39 -11.40 -8.02 -11.24
C LYS A 39 -12.50 -7.45 -10.34
N GLU A 40 -13.70 -8.03 -10.38
CA GLU A 40 -14.81 -7.61 -9.53
C GLU A 40 -14.47 -7.78 -8.04
N LEU A 41 -14.00 -8.97 -7.63
CA LEU A 41 -13.60 -9.22 -6.24
C LEU A 41 -12.42 -8.35 -5.83
N PHE A 42 -11.47 -8.15 -6.74
CA PHE A 42 -10.33 -7.25 -6.51
C PHE A 42 -10.80 -5.82 -6.22
N LEU A 43 -11.68 -5.28 -7.06
CA LEU A 43 -12.22 -3.93 -6.89
C LEU A 43 -13.10 -3.79 -5.65
N ALA A 44 -13.85 -4.83 -5.29
CA ALA A 44 -14.62 -4.86 -4.05
C ALA A 44 -13.71 -4.78 -2.81
N GLN A 45 -12.55 -5.42 -2.85
CA GLN A 45 -11.58 -5.43 -1.75
C GLN A 45 -10.73 -4.15 -1.66
N TYR A 46 -10.29 -3.62 -2.81
CA TYR A 46 -9.28 -2.55 -2.85
C TYR A 46 -9.81 -1.20 -3.32
N GLY A 47 -11.06 -1.13 -3.77
CA GLY A 47 -11.69 0.05 -4.34
C GLY A 47 -11.20 0.36 -5.75
N MET A 48 -11.65 1.49 -6.29
CA MET A 48 -11.27 1.93 -7.64
C MET A 48 -9.78 2.31 -7.71
N PRO A 49 -9.08 2.01 -8.81
CA PRO A 49 -7.70 2.38 -9.00
C PRO A 49 -7.54 3.90 -9.21
N TYR A 50 -6.31 4.38 -9.05
CA TYR A 50 -5.97 5.76 -9.41
C TYR A 50 -6.07 5.98 -10.93
N SER A 51 -5.58 5.01 -11.71
CA SER A 51 -5.71 5.02 -13.16
C SER A 51 -5.83 3.60 -13.70
N GLN A 52 -6.30 3.48 -14.95
CA GLN A 52 -6.42 2.22 -15.65
C GLN A 52 -6.12 2.39 -17.14
N ASP A 53 -5.57 1.34 -17.76
CA ASP A 53 -5.42 1.25 -19.21
C ASP A 53 -5.83 -0.16 -19.70
N ALA A 54 -5.96 -0.31 -21.02
CA ALA A 54 -6.16 -1.59 -21.66
C ALA A 54 -5.39 -1.63 -22.98
N TYR A 55 -4.79 -2.77 -23.30
CA TYR A 55 -3.98 -2.96 -24.50
C TYR A 55 -4.05 -4.41 -24.95
N TYR A 56 -3.73 -4.65 -26.23
CA TYR A 56 -3.53 -5.99 -26.74
C TYR A 56 -2.04 -6.34 -26.68
N THR A 57 -1.73 -7.55 -26.21
CA THR A 57 -0.37 -8.12 -26.32
C THR A 57 -0.03 -8.42 -27.79
N PRO A 58 1.25 -8.69 -28.13
CA PRO A 58 1.62 -9.14 -29.47
C PRO A 58 0.86 -10.39 -29.95
N ASP A 59 0.41 -11.22 -29.01
CA ASP A 59 -0.38 -12.44 -29.27
C ASP A 59 -1.89 -12.15 -29.38
N SER A 60 -2.29 -10.88 -29.54
CA SER A 60 -3.68 -10.41 -29.61
C SER A 60 -4.53 -10.71 -28.38
N VAL A 61 -3.90 -10.88 -27.22
CA VAL A 61 -4.61 -11.07 -25.94
C VAL A 61 -4.90 -9.71 -25.33
N MET A 62 -6.16 -9.43 -24.99
CA MET A 62 -6.53 -8.20 -24.29
C MET A 62 -6.09 -8.27 -22.83
N GLU A 63 -5.36 -7.25 -22.38
CA GLU A 63 -4.97 -7.07 -20.99
C GLU A 63 -5.42 -5.70 -20.48
N GLU A 64 -6.00 -5.68 -19.29
CA GLU A 64 -6.34 -4.46 -18.55
C GLU A 64 -5.31 -4.25 -17.45
N ARG A 65 -4.85 -3.02 -17.25
CA ARG A 65 -3.96 -2.67 -16.13
C ARG A 65 -4.63 -1.70 -15.20
N LEU A 66 -4.57 -1.99 -13.92
CA LEU A 66 -5.00 -1.09 -12.85
C LEU A 66 -3.78 -0.60 -12.09
N PHE A 67 -3.73 0.70 -11.80
CA PHE A 67 -2.63 1.34 -11.08
C PHE A 67 -3.13 1.91 -9.76
N TYR A 68 -2.47 1.53 -8.67
CA TYR A 68 -2.75 2.04 -7.33
C TYR A 68 -1.52 2.74 -6.77
N ILE A 69 -1.75 3.86 -6.08
CA ILE A 69 -0.68 4.65 -5.45
C ILE A 69 -0.84 4.56 -3.93
N GLU A 70 0.26 4.34 -3.22
CA GLU A 70 0.35 4.37 -1.77
C GLU A 70 1.44 5.35 -1.32
N ARG A 71 1.16 6.14 -0.28
CA ARG A 71 2.17 6.98 0.39
C ARG A 71 2.49 6.35 1.75
N LEU A 72 3.69 5.80 1.90
CA LEU A 72 4.14 5.11 3.11
C LEU A 72 5.26 5.89 3.79
N TYR A 73 5.27 5.91 5.12
CA TYR A 73 6.32 6.56 5.92
C TYR A 73 7.21 5.49 6.56
N ASN A 74 8.50 5.47 6.22
CA ASN A 74 9.48 4.57 6.83
C ASN A 74 10.81 5.31 7.02
N GLY A 75 10.85 6.24 7.97
CA GLY A 75 11.95 7.20 8.11
C GLY A 75 11.83 8.39 7.16
N ASP A 76 11.40 8.15 5.92
CA ASP A 76 11.03 9.16 4.92
C ASP A 76 9.69 8.81 4.23
N TRP A 77 9.09 9.80 3.58
CA TRP A 77 7.89 9.60 2.76
C TRP A 77 8.24 8.97 1.41
N HIS A 78 7.62 7.84 1.11
CA HIS A 78 7.76 7.13 -0.15
C HIS A 78 6.42 7.01 -0.85
N VAL A 79 6.41 7.26 -2.16
CA VAL A 79 5.28 6.97 -3.02
C VAL A 79 5.55 5.68 -3.78
N LEU A 80 4.64 4.72 -3.66
CA LEU A 80 4.71 3.44 -4.36
C LEU A 80 3.54 3.31 -5.30
N THR A 81 3.82 2.96 -6.55
CA THR A 81 2.79 2.61 -7.52
C THR A 81 2.79 1.10 -7.71
N THR A 82 1.65 0.45 -7.57
CA THR A 82 1.50 -0.97 -7.86
C THR A 82 0.59 -1.15 -9.07
N ARG A 83 1.08 -1.90 -10.05
CA ARG A 83 0.36 -2.28 -11.26
C ARG A 83 -0.20 -3.68 -11.10
N PHE A 84 -1.47 -3.85 -11.46
CA PHE A 84 -2.16 -5.13 -11.54
C PHE A 84 -2.61 -5.36 -12.97
N THR A 85 -2.21 -6.48 -13.58
CA THR A 85 -2.61 -6.85 -14.93
C THR A 85 -3.67 -7.93 -14.88
N PHE A 86 -4.79 -7.67 -15.54
CA PHE A 86 -5.91 -8.59 -15.69
C PHE A 86 -5.99 -9.09 -17.12
N ARG A 87 -6.31 -10.37 -17.27
CA ARG A 87 -6.61 -11.02 -18.55
C ARG A 87 -7.91 -11.77 -18.37
N ASP A 88 -8.86 -11.57 -19.27
CA ASP A 88 -10.22 -12.12 -19.15
C ASP A 88 -10.85 -11.85 -17.77
N SER A 89 -10.65 -10.64 -17.25
CA SER A 89 -11.08 -10.22 -15.91
C SER A 89 -10.48 -11.02 -14.73
N ILE A 90 -9.41 -11.77 -14.94
CA ILE A 90 -8.66 -12.49 -13.90
C ILE A 90 -7.31 -11.84 -13.66
N LEU A 91 -6.92 -11.65 -12.39
CA LEU A 91 -5.63 -11.09 -12.02
C LEU A 91 -4.51 -12.08 -12.37
N VAL A 92 -3.66 -11.72 -13.34
CA VAL A 92 -2.55 -12.58 -13.80
C VAL A 92 -1.17 -12.06 -13.40
N LYS A 93 -1.06 -10.79 -13.00
CA LYS A 93 0.23 -10.21 -12.65
C LYS A 93 0.10 -9.05 -11.67
N GLN A 94 1.06 -8.95 -10.75
CA GLN A 94 1.27 -7.79 -9.90
C GLN A 94 2.72 -7.33 -10.02
N GLU A 95 2.95 -6.03 -10.17
CA GLU A 95 4.27 -5.43 -10.27
C GLU A 95 4.34 -4.14 -9.46
N MET A 96 5.35 -4.01 -8.61
CA MET A 96 5.68 -2.73 -7.97
C MET A 96 6.47 -1.87 -8.94
N TYR A 97 5.92 -0.71 -9.25
CA TYR A 97 6.54 0.35 -10.02
C TYR A 97 7.01 1.46 -9.07
N LYS A 98 8.30 1.74 -9.08
CA LYS A 98 8.83 2.94 -8.44
C LYS A 98 8.89 4.03 -9.52
N ASP A 99 7.80 4.78 -9.66
CA ASP A 99 7.76 5.86 -10.64
C ASP A 99 8.41 7.13 -10.08
N GLN A 100 9.61 7.43 -10.56
CA GLN A 100 10.36 8.63 -10.20
C GLN A 100 9.59 9.92 -10.59
N SER A 101 8.75 9.89 -11.64
CA SER A 101 8.01 11.06 -12.13
C SER A 101 6.89 11.50 -11.18
N ILE A 102 6.29 10.55 -10.45
CA ILE A 102 5.26 10.84 -9.43
C ILE A 102 5.89 11.50 -8.20
N TYR A 103 7.11 11.08 -7.82
CA TYR A 103 7.88 11.75 -6.76
C TYR A 103 8.16 13.22 -7.12
N ASP A 104 8.59 13.48 -8.36
CA ASP A 104 8.85 14.84 -8.82
C ASP A 104 7.56 15.68 -8.91
N THR A 105 6.44 15.07 -9.30
CA THR A 105 5.12 15.74 -9.34
C THR A 105 4.67 16.14 -7.94
N TYR A 106 4.74 15.26 -6.94
CA TYR A 106 4.42 15.61 -5.54
C TYR A 106 5.33 16.71 -5.01
N LYS A 107 6.64 16.61 -5.24
CA LYS A 107 7.63 17.62 -4.83
C LYS A 107 7.37 18.98 -5.48
N SER A 108 6.84 19.01 -6.70
CA SER A 108 6.50 20.26 -7.41
C SER A 108 5.25 20.93 -6.85
N ASN A 109 4.31 20.17 -6.28
CA ASN A 109 3.07 20.69 -5.70
C ASN A 109 3.28 21.21 -4.27
N GLU A 110 4.15 20.59 -3.46
CA GLU A 110 4.51 21.08 -2.12
C GLU A 110 5.26 22.43 -2.11
N LYS A 111 5.83 22.84 -3.25
CA LYS A 111 6.54 24.14 -3.38
C LYS A 111 5.63 25.31 -3.81
N LYS A 112 4.34 25.06 -4.02
CA LYS A 112 3.38 26.06 -4.49
C LYS A 112 2.39 26.52 -3.40
N GLU A 113 2.52 26.01 -2.17
CA GLU A 113 1.86 26.51 -0.95
C GLU A 113 2.87 27.28 -0.10
#